data_AF-A0A812III0-F1
#
_entry.id   AF-A0A812III0-F1
#
_cell.length_a   1.000
_cell.length_b   1.000
_cell.length_c   1.000
_cell.angle_alpha   90.00
_cell.angle_beta   90.00
_cell.angle_gamma   90.00
#
_symmetry.space_group_name_H-M   'P 1'
#
loop_
_entity.id
_entity.type
_entity.pdbx_description
1 polymer ?
#
loop_
_entity_poly.entity_id
_entity_poly.type
_entity_poly.pdbx_seq_one_letter_code
_entity_poly.pdbx_strand_id
1 'polypeptide(L)'
;MPKLARSPLVHLRAGVRRRIRDIPAGEINFTQDTCGDTFSDGRSCSETLRQLHRGEVGLHASFLNLFCVETSAGVCSINNRRLSVLKQLEALWKKPVVVRCKVATLLPNFEAAVEQIYELQHSETSATFQQQLALVRQLILHRDSECRDEIVIRQRNKRKRHRS
;
A
#
# COMPACT_ATOMS: atom_id res chain seq x y z
N MET A 1 32.39 32.23 -12.14
CA MET A 1 30.94 31.96 -11.96
C MET A 1 30.67 30.51 -12.31
N PRO A 2 30.64 29.57 -11.35
CA PRO A 2 30.29 28.18 -11.65
C PRO A 2 28.79 28.07 -11.89
N LYS A 3 28.42 27.43 -12.99
CA LYS A 3 27.03 27.14 -13.37
C LYS A 3 26.41 26.25 -12.29
N LEU A 4 25.32 26.71 -11.68
CA LEU A 4 24.47 25.93 -10.78
C LEU A 4 24.08 24.61 -11.46
N ALA A 5 24.66 23.51 -10.99
CA ALA A 5 24.26 22.17 -11.37
C ALA A 5 22.78 22.00 -11.02
N ARG A 6 21.96 21.69 -12.03
CA ARG A 6 20.54 21.40 -11.85
C ARG A 6 20.40 20.23 -10.88
N SER A 7 19.59 20.39 -9.85
CA SER A 7 19.35 19.41 -8.80
C SER A 7 19.00 18.02 -9.38
N PRO A 8 19.63 16.93 -8.92
CA PRO A 8 19.38 15.55 -9.38
C PRO A 8 17.91 15.10 -9.21
N LEU A 9 17.15 15.81 -8.39
CA LEU A 9 15.77 15.47 -8.03
C LEU A 9 14.77 15.57 -9.20
N VAL A 10 15.12 16.26 -10.29
CA VAL A 10 14.19 16.46 -11.42
C VAL A 10 14.10 15.22 -12.32
N HIS A 11 15.08 14.32 -12.30
CA HIS A 11 15.08 13.11 -13.14
C HIS A 11 14.41 11.88 -12.51
N LEU A 12 14.20 11.86 -11.18
CA LEU A 12 13.65 10.67 -10.50
C LEU A 12 12.13 10.47 -10.66
N ARG A 13 11.38 11.50 -11.08
CA ARG A 13 9.92 11.35 -11.32
C ARG A 13 9.59 10.50 -12.56
N ALA A 14 10.57 10.24 -13.43
CA ALA A 14 10.41 9.43 -14.64
C ALA A 14 10.51 7.91 -14.38
N GLY A 15 10.88 7.49 -13.17
CA GLY A 15 11.30 6.11 -12.85
C GLY A 15 10.21 5.11 -12.46
N VAL A 16 8.94 5.53 -12.39
CA VAL A 16 7.85 4.67 -11.90
C VAL A 16 6.64 4.77 -12.84
N ARG A 17 6.28 3.65 -13.46
CA ARG A 17 5.04 3.55 -14.25
C ARG A 17 3.90 3.13 -13.35
N ARG A 18 2.78 3.85 -13.39
CA ARG A 18 1.59 3.55 -12.58
C ARG A 18 0.47 3.06 -13.47
N ARG A 19 -0.18 1.97 -13.05
CA ARG A 19 -1.33 1.38 -13.74
C ARG A 19 -2.33 0.86 -12.72
N ILE A 20 -3.60 0.87 -13.08
CA ILE A 20 -4.64 0.17 -12.30
C ILE A 20 -4.82 -1.20 -12.93
N ARG A 21 -4.81 -2.26 -12.12
CA ARG A 21 -5.02 -3.64 -12.54
C ARG A 21 -5.90 -4.35 -11.53
N ASP A 22 -6.76 -5.22 -12.01
CA ASP A 22 -7.47 -6.18 -11.16
C ASP A 22 -6.60 -7.44 -11.08
N ILE A 23 -6.25 -7.87 -9.87
CA ILE A 23 -5.30 -8.96 -9.60
C ILE A 23 -5.91 -9.90 -8.54
N PRO A 24 -5.89 -11.22 -8.75
CA PRO A 24 -6.28 -12.18 -7.71
C PRO A 24 -5.46 -11.99 -6.43
N ALA A 25 -6.09 -11.93 -5.27
CA ALA A 25 -5.41 -11.69 -4.00
C ALA A 25 -4.33 -12.76 -3.74
N GLY A 26 -4.58 -14.02 -4.10
CA GLY A 26 -3.61 -15.11 -4.05
C GLY A 26 -2.29 -14.86 -4.80
N GLU A 27 -2.30 -14.06 -5.88
CA GLU A 27 -1.11 -13.72 -6.69
C GLU A 27 -0.29 -12.55 -6.12
N ILE A 28 -0.78 -11.90 -5.07
CA ILE A 28 -0.14 -10.72 -4.47
C ILE A 28 0.69 -11.14 -3.26
N ASN A 29 1.95 -10.76 -3.25
CA ASN A 29 2.89 -11.02 -2.15
C ASN A 29 2.74 -9.99 -1.03
N PHE A 30 3.02 -10.42 0.20
CA PHE A 30 3.16 -9.50 1.32
C PHE A 30 4.54 -8.83 1.26
N THR A 31 4.61 -7.55 1.63
CA THR A 31 5.90 -6.84 1.75
C THR A 31 6.51 -6.94 3.15
N GLN A 32 5.78 -7.52 4.11
CA GLN A 32 6.20 -7.69 5.51
C GLN A 32 5.77 -9.07 6.00
N ASP A 33 6.58 -9.69 6.83
CA ASP A 33 6.29 -11.01 7.43
C ASP A 33 5.14 -10.96 8.43
N THR A 34 4.94 -9.81 9.07
CA THR A 34 3.86 -9.58 10.03
C THR A 34 3.17 -8.25 9.78
N CYS A 35 1.89 -8.18 10.12
CA CYS A 35 1.14 -6.92 10.15
C CYS A 35 0.14 -6.96 11.31
N GLY A 36 -0.10 -5.80 11.94
CA GLY A 36 -1.09 -5.72 13.03
C GLY A 36 -2.55 -5.88 12.57
N ASP A 37 -3.45 -6.07 13.52
CA ASP A 37 -4.86 -6.46 13.29
C ASP A 37 -5.86 -5.31 13.17
N THR A 38 -5.36 -4.06 13.16
CA THR A 38 -6.20 -2.86 13.12
C THR A 38 -5.75 -1.93 11.99
N PHE A 39 -6.71 -1.42 11.23
CA PHE A 39 -6.47 -0.36 10.24
C PHE A 39 -6.12 0.97 10.90
N SER A 40 -5.55 1.88 10.14
CA SER A 40 -5.19 3.23 10.62
C SER A 40 -6.39 4.07 11.06
N ASP A 41 -7.60 3.72 10.62
CA ASP A 41 -8.86 4.37 11.02
C ASP A 41 -9.51 3.72 12.24
N GLY A 42 -8.83 2.78 12.90
CA GLY A 42 -9.31 2.09 14.10
C GLY A 42 -10.23 0.91 13.84
N ARG A 43 -10.59 0.61 12.58
CA ARG A 43 -11.36 -0.60 12.27
C ARG A 43 -10.51 -1.85 12.47
N SER A 44 -11.12 -2.89 13.02
CA SER A 44 -10.49 -4.21 13.12
C SER A 44 -10.49 -4.93 11.76
N CYS A 45 -9.40 -5.63 11.46
CA CYS A 45 -9.29 -6.54 10.32
C CYS A 45 -10.32 -7.67 10.39
N SER A 46 -10.51 -8.27 11.58
CA SER A 46 -11.46 -9.37 11.78
C SER A 46 -12.92 -8.92 11.61
N GLU A 47 -13.25 -7.71 12.07
CA GLU A 47 -14.57 -7.13 11.84
C GLU A 47 -14.83 -6.87 10.36
N THR A 48 -13.84 -6.29 9.68
CA THR A 48 -13.93 -6.02 8.24
C THR A 48 -14.10 -7.31 7.43
N LEU A 49 -13.39 -8.38 7.80
CA LEU A 49 -13.56 -9.71 7.21
C LEU A 49 -14.99 -10.23 7.37
N ARG A 50 -15.56 -10.12 8.58
CA ARG A 50 -16.95 -10.55 8.83
C ARG A 50 -17.95 -9.76 8.00
N GLN A 51 -17.78 -8.44 7.90
CA GLN A 51 -18.66 -7.58 7.10
C GLN A 51 -18.59 -7.93 5.61
N LEU A 52 -17.39 -8.20 5.09
CA LEU A 52 -17.19 -8.68 3.71
C LEU A 52 -17.86 -10.03 3.47
N HIS A 53 -17.64 -10.99 4.38
CA HIS A 53 -18.22 -12.32 4.27
C HIS A 53 -19.76 -12.29 4.28
N ARG A 54 -20.37 -11.37 5.04
CA ARG A 54 -21.83 -11.17 5.10
C ARG A 54 -22.39 -10.32 3.95
N GLY A 55 -21.53 -9.71 3.14
CA GLY A 55 -21.93 -8.77 2.08
C GLY A 55 -22.37 -7.40 2.59
N GLU A 56 -22.11 -7.07 3.87
CA GLU A 56 -22.37 -5.74 4.45
C GLU A 56 -21.41 -4.69 3.86
N VAL A 57 -20.22 -5.12 3.45
CA VAL A 57 -19.24 -4.36 2.68
C VAL A 57 -18.97 -5.08 1.36
N GLY A 58 -19.02 -4.33 0.26
CA GLY A 58 -18.69 -4.87 -1.05
C GLY A 58 -17.18 -4.97 -1.29
N LEU A 59 -16.76 -5.99 -2.05
CA LEU A 59 -15.36 -6.21 -2.44
C LEU A 59 -14.73 -5.01 -3.18
N HIS A 60 -15.53 -4.25 -3.92
CA HIS A 60 -15.07 -3.09 -4.69
C HIS A 60 -15.06 -1.78 -3.88
N ALA A 61 -15.24 -1.85 -2.57
CA ALA A 61 -15.13 -0.67 -1.71
C ALA A 61 -13.73 -0.04 -1.84
N SER A 62 -13.68 1.28 -2.02
CA SER A 62 -12.42 1.99 -2.32
C SER A 62 -11.33 1.79 -1.27
N PHE A 63 -11.71 1.60 0.00
CA PHE A 63 -10.76 1.37 1.10
C PHE A 63 -10.08 -0.02 1.04
N LEU A 64 -10.57 -0.94 0.22
CA LEU A 64 -9.97 -2.25 -0.04
C LEU A 64 -9.03 -2.25 -1.24
N ASN A 65 -8.98 -1.15 -2.01
CA ASN A 65 -8.01 -1.01 -3.07
C ASN A 65 -6.60 -1.13 -2.49
N LEU A 66 -5.77 -1.92 -3.17
CA LEU A 66 -4.39 -2.12 -2.77
C LEU A 66 -3.48 -1.17 -3.54
N PHE A 67 -2.48 -0.66 -2.86
CA PHE A 67 -1.30 -0.15 -3.51
C PHE A 67 -0.29 -1.29 -3.61
N CYS A 68 0.21 -1.52 -4.82
CA CYS A 68 1.15 -2.58 -5.09
C CYS A 68 2.38 -2.05 -5.79
N VAL A 69 3.50 -2.71 -5.56
CA VAL A 69 4.74 -2.52 -6.31
C VAL A 69 4.99 -3.79 -7.09
N GLU A 70 5.33 -3.64 -8.36
CA GLU A 70 5.69 -4.76 -9.23
C GLU A 70 7.21 -4.74 -9.44
N THR A 71 7.82 -5.88 -9.14
CA THR A 71 9.25 -6.16 -9.25
C THR A 71 9.43 -7.41 -10.12
N SER A 72 10.68 -7.77 -10.39
CA SER A 72 11.04 -9.04 -11.04
C SER A 72 10.52 -10.28 -10.29
N ALA A 73 10.36 -10.18 -8.96
CA ALA A 73 9.81 -11.23 -8.10
C ALA A 73 8.27 -11.29 -8.08
N GLY A 74 7.58 -10.36 -8.74
CA GLY A 74 6.12 -10.32 -8.83
C GLY A 74 5.49 -9.07 -8.22
N VAL A 75 4.21 -9.16 -7.87
CA VAL A 75 3.43 -8.02 -7.36
C VAL A 75 3.33 -8.09 -5.84
N CYS A 76 3.85 -7.08 -5.15
CA CYS A 76 3.87 -7.01 -3.69
C CYS A 76 2.94 -5.89 -3.20
N SER A 77 2.15 -6.13 -2.16
CA SER A 77 1.26 -5.13 -1.56
C SER A 77 1.99 -4.29 -0.51
N ILE A 78 1.86 -2.97 -0.56
CA ILE A 78 2.30 -2.09 0.54
C ILE A 78 1.21 -1.94 1.62
N ASN A 79 0.04 -2.56 1.43
CA ASN A 79 -1.07 -2.56 2.38
C ASN A 79 -1.35 -3.96 2.91
N ASN A 80 -0.40 -4.53 3.64
CA ASN A 80 -0.45 -5.92 4.11
C ASN A 80 -1.71 -6.24 4.93
N ARG A 81 -2.22 -5.30 5.74
CA ARG A 81 -3.48 -5.50 6.49
C ARG A 81 -4.68 -5.73 5.58
N ARG A 82 -4.83 -4.92 4.53
CA ARG A 82 -5.90 -5.07 3.53
C ARG A 82 -5.76 -6.38 2.78
N LEU A 83 -4.55 -6.70 2.32
CA LEU A 83 -4.25 -7.94 1.63
C LEU A 83 -4.54 -9.17 2.51
N SER A 84 -4.20 -9.11 3.80
CA SER A 84 -4.46 -10.19 4.76
C SER A 84 -5.96 -10.47 4.86
N VAL A 85 -6.79 -9.43 5.02
CA VAL A 85 -8.26 -9.59 5.04
C VAL A 85 -8.77 -10.21 3.74
N LEU A 86 -8.26 -9.78 2.58
CA LEU A 86 -8.69 -10.28 1.28
C LEU A 86 -8.28 -11.74 1.04
N LYS A 87 -7.08 -12.15 1.44
CA LYS A 87 -6.62 -13.55 1.39
C LYS A 87 -7.41 -14.45 2.36
N GLN A 88 -7.74 -13.96 3.54
CA GLN A 88 -8.61 -14.69 4.48
C GLN A 88 -10.02 -14.85 3.90
N LEU A 89 -10.56 -13.84 3.23
CA LEU A 89 -11.85 -13.92 2.54
C LEU A 89 -11.83 -14.94 1.39
N GLU A 90 -10.78 -14.95 0.58
CA GLU A 90 -10.54 -15.95 -0.47
C GLU A 90 -10.52 -17.37 0.08
N ALA A 91 -9.84 -17.59 1.21
CA ALA A 91 -9.83 -18.88 1.91
C ALA A 91 -11.22 -19.28 2.43
N LEU A 92 -11.99 -18.34 2.99
CA LEU A 92 -13.35 -18.59 3.48
C LEU A 92 -14.32 -18.97 2.34
N TRP A 93 -14.27 -18.23 1.23
CA TRP A 93 -15.15 -18.47 0.09
C TRP A 93 -14.71 -19.63 -0.81
N LYS A 94 -13.46 -20.09 -0.67
CA LYS A 94 -12.85 -21.11 -1.55
C LYS A 94 -12.94 -20.73 -3.02
N LYS A 95 -12.84 -19.42 -3.31
CA LYS A 95 -12.95 -18.84 -4.65
C LYS A 95 -11.99 -17.66 -4.78
N PRO A 96 -11.37 -17.46 -5.96
CA PRO A 96 -10.47 -16.34 -6.17
C PRO A 96 -11.14 -15.00 -5.86
N VAL A 97 -10.49 -14.19 -5.03
CA VAL A 97 -10.91 -12.81 -4.75
C VAL A 97 -10.09 -11.88 -5.63
N VAL A 98 -10.73 -11.25 -6.61
CA VAL A 98 -10.07 -10.28 -7.50
C VAL A 98 -10.13 -8.89 -6.88
N VAL A 99 -8.97 -8.25 -6.79
CA VAL A 99 -8.80 -6.98 -6.08
C VAL A 99 -8.28 -5.92 -7.03
N ARG A 100 -8.82 -4.71 -6.91
CA ARG A 100 -8.31 -3.56 -7.65
C ARG A 100 -7.03 -3.03 -7.02
N CYS A 101 -5.96 -3.06 -7.80
CA CYS A 101 -4.62 -2.67 -7.40
C CYS A 101 -4.15 -1.44 -8.19
N LYS A 102 -3.65 -0.43 -7.48
CA LYS A 102 -2.81 0.63 -8.03
C LYS A 102 -1.37 0.13 -8.04
N VAL A 103 -0.90 -0.36 -9.18
CA VAL A 103 0.41 -0.99 -9.36
C VAL A 103 1.44 0.05 -9.82
N ALA A 104 2.53 0.16 -9.09
CA ALA A 104 3.72 0.90 -9.47
C ALA A 104 4.79 -0.08 -9.95
N THR A 105 5.15 -0.03 -11.23
CA THR A 105 6.26 -0.80 -11.78
C THR A 105 7.54 0.01 -11.62
N LEU A 106 8.53 -0.55 -10.92
CA LEU A 106 9.86 0.04 -10.80
C LEU A 106 10.62 -0.19 -12.10
N LEU A 107 11.36 0.81 -12.59
CA LEU A 107 12.28 0.58 -13.71
C LEU A 107 13.47 -0.29 -13.25
N PRO A 108 14.08 -1.11 -14.13
CA PRO A 108 15.16 -2.03 -13.77
C PRO A 108 16.34 -1.36 -13.03
N ASN A 109 16.72 -0.15 -13.45
CA ASN A 109 17.79 0.62 -12.80
C ASN A 109 17.44 1.05 -11.37
N PHE A 110 16.14 1.17 -11.07
CA PHE A 110 15.65 1.51 -9.73
C PHE A 110 15.54 0.26 -8.85
N GLU A 111 15.18 -0.89 -9.42
CA GLU A 111 15.18 -2.17 -8.73
C GLU A 111 16.58 -2.54 -8.23
N ALA A 112 17.59 -2.44 -9.10
CA ALA A 112 18.99 -2.64 -8.73
C ALA A 112 19.47 -1.67 -7.63
N ALA A 113 19.00 -0.42 -7.64
CA ALA A 113 19.31 0.56 -6.59
C ALA A 113 18.65 0.19 -5.25
N VAL A 114 17.42 -0.34 -5.26
CA VAL A 114 16.73 -0.82 -4.06
C VAL A 114 17.39 -2.08 -3.50
N GLU A 115 17.80 -3.01 -4.35
CA GLU A 115 18.54 -4.22 -3.95
C GLU A 115 19.88 -3.86 -3.30
N GLN A 116 20.65 -2.95 -3.89
CA GLN A 116 21.88 -2.43 -3.29
C GLN A 116 21.63 -1.80 -1.91
N ILE A 117 20.52 -1.08 -1.72
CA ILE A 117 20.13 -0.51 -0.42
C ILE A 117 19.78 -1.61 0.59
N TYR A 118 19.10 -2.67 0.17
CA TYR A 118 18.77 -3.81 1.02
C TYR A 118 20.03 -4.57 1.46
N GLU A 119 20.98 -4.79 0.56
CA GLU A 119 22.30 -5.36 0.87
C GLU A 119 23.08 -4.46 1.83
N LEU A 120 23.08 -3.15 1.59
CA LEU A 120 23.70 -2.16 2.48
C LEU A 120 23.07 -2.13 3.88
N GLN A 121 21.76 -2.40 4.01
CA GLN A 121 21.07 -2.52 5.29
C GLN A 121 21.61 -3.66 6.17
N HIS A 122 22.18 -4.69 5.54
CA HIS A 122 22.80 -5.82 6.20
C HIS A 122 24.33 -5.64 6.36
N SER A 123 24.86 -4.49 5.93
CA SER A 123 26.24 -4.06 6.16
C SER A 123 26.28 -2.88 7.15
N GLU A 124 27.26 -2.80 8.04
CA GLU A 124 27.26 -1.91 9.22
C GLU A 124 27.35 -0.37 8.94
N THR A 125 27.14 0.11 7.72
CA THR A 125 27.30 1.56 7.40
C THR A 125 25.99 2.35 7.45
N SER A 126 25.65 2.78 8.66
CA SER A 126 24.37 3.40 9.06
C SER A 126 24.03 4.75 8.40
N ALA A 127 24.99 5.61 8.04
CA ALA A 127 24.67 6.97 7.60
C ALA A 127 24.18 7.07 6.12
N THR A 128 24.86 6.39 5.21
CA THR A 128 24.53 6.36 3.77
C THR A 128 23.24 5.59 3.53
N PHE A 129 23.06 4.49 4.28
CA PHE A 129 21.83 3.70 4.30
C PHE A 129 20.62 4.54 4.72
N GLN A 130 20.72 5.33 5.80
CA GLN A 130 19.58 6.15 6.25
C GLN A 130 19.19 7.23 5.24
N GLN A 131 20.15 7.83 4.52
CA GLN A 131 19.85 8.81 3.47
C GLN A 131 19.19 8.17 2.24
N GLN A 132 19.67 7.01 1.80
CA GLN A 132 19.10 6.29 0.66
C GLN A 132 17.72 5.68 1.00
N LEU A 133 17.57 5.15 2.21
CA LEU A 133 16.30 4.68 2.74
C LEU A 133 15.30 5.83 2.89
N ALA A 134 15.73 7.02 3.34
CA ALA A 134 14.87 8.20 3.39
C ALA A 134 14.39 8.63 2.00
N LEU A 135 15.23 8.52 0.96
CA LEU A 135 14.84 8.80 -0.42
C LEU A 135 13.83 7.78 -0.97
N VAL A 136 14.07 6.48 -0.75
CA VAL A 136 13.13 5.41 -1.12
C VAL A 136 11.80 5.57 -0.36
N ARG A 137 11.86 5.85 0.95
CA ARG A 137 10.69 6.16 1.78
C ARG A 137 9.98 7.41 1.30
N GLN A 138 10.67 8.50 0.93
CA GLN A 138 10.01 9.69 0.36
C GLN A 138 9.38 9.40 -1.02
N LEU A 139 9.93 8.48 -1.81
CA LEU A 139 9.38 8.09 -3.12
C LEU A 139 8.18 7.13 -3.00
N ILE A 140 8.19 6.24 -2.00
CA ILE A 140 7.15 5.21 -1.77
C ILE A 140 6.07 5.68 -0.79
N LEU A 141 6.43 6.39 0.29
CA LEU A 141 5.57 6.71 1.45
C LEU A 141 5.04 8.16 1.50
N HIS A 142 5.36 9.06 0.57
CA HIS A 142 4.70 10.38 0.51
C HIS A 142 3.19 10.34 0.19
N ARG A 143 2.55 9.16 0.25
CA ARG A 143 1.14 8.95 -0.10
C ARG A 143 0.18 8.55 1.02
N ASP A 144 0.66 8.21 2.22
CA ASP A 144 -0.28 7.98 3.33
C ASP A 144 -0.98 9.29 3.76
N SER A 145 -0.38 10.45 3.49
CA SER A 145 -1.03 11.75 3.68
C SER A 145 -2.09 12.06 2.61
N GLU A 146 -1.97 11.56 1.37
CA GLU A 146 -2.94 11.82 0.29
C GLU A 146 -4.25 11.02 0.46
N CYS A 147 -4.23 9.91 1.21
CA CYS A 147 -5.44 9.12 1.47
C CYS A 147 -6.20 9.57 2.74
N ARG A 148 -5.71 10.61 3.43
CA ARG A 148 -6.37 11.18 4.61
C ARG A 148 -7.59 12.03 4.25
N ASP A 149 -7.56 12.65 3.06
CA ASP A 149 -8.54 13.67 2.66
C ASP A 149 -9.69 13.13 1.78
N GLU A 150 -9.64 11.88 1.30
CA GLU A 150 -10.68 11.31 0.41
C GLU A 150 -11.81 10.55 1.12
N ILE A 151 -11.90 10.58 2.45
CA ILE A 151 -13.00 9.93 3.19
C ILE A 151 -13.99 10.97 3.70
N VAL A 152 -14.94 11.35 2.84
CA VAL A 152 -16.15 12.07 3.27
C VAL A 152 -17.06 11.08 4.02
N ILE A 153 -16.97 11.10 5.35
CA ILE A 153 -17.91 10.40 6.22
C ILE A 153 -19.26 11.11 6.11
N ARG A 154 -20.23 10.52 5.39
CA ARG A 154 -21.64 10.92 5.53
C ARG A 154 -22.08 10.56 6.96
N GLN A 155 -22.04 11.54 7.87
CA GLN A 155 -22.59 11.41 9.20
C GLN A 155 -24.10 11.15 9.09
N ARG A 156 -24.54 9.98 9.56
CA ARG A 156 -25.95 9.62 9.65
C ARG A 156 -26.53 10.41 10.83
N ASN A 157 -27.36 11.41 10.55
CA ASN A 157 -28.13 12.19 11.53
C ASN A 157 -28.85 11.27 12.52
N LYS A 158 -28.33 11.15 13.74
CA LYS A 158 -29.06 10.55 14.86
C LYS A 158 -30.04 11.60 15.39
N ARG A 159 -31.29 11.53 14.93
CA ARG A 159 -32.42 12.23 15.54
C ARG A 159 -32.43 11.92 17.04
N LYS A 160 -32.21 12.95 17.86
CA LYS A 160 -32.42 12.93 19.31
C LYS A 160 -33.87 12.54 19.59
N ARG A 161 -34.09 11.36 20.17
CA ARG A 161 -35.32 11.07 20.91
C ARG A 161 -35.06 11.51 22.35
N HIS A 162 -35.48 12.73 22.69
CA HIS A 162 -35.79 13.04 24.08
C HIS A 162 -37.03 12.24 24.46
N ARG A 163 -36.92 11.39 25.48
CA ARG A 163 -38.07 10.93 26.24
C ARG A 163 -38.08 11.69 27.55
N SER A 164 -39.26 12.24 27.79
CA SER A 164 -39.76 12.95 28.96
C SER A 164 -39.59 12.19 30.25
#